data_AF-A0A6V7ISZ4-F1
#
_entry.id   AF-A0A6V7ISZ4-F1
#
_cell.length_a   1.000
_cell.length_b   1.000
_cell.length_c   1.000
_cell.angle_alpha   90.00
_cell.angle_beta   90.00
_cell.angle_gamma   90.00
#
_symmetry.space_group_name_H-M   'P 1'
#
loop_
_entity.id
_entity.type
_entity.pdbx_description
1 polymer ?
#
loop_
_entity_poly.entity_id
_entity_poly.type
_entity_poly.pdbx_seq_one_letter_code
_entity_poly.pdbx_strand_id
1 'polypeptide(L)' 'GHGTYVDENDRLRASVAGVLEKVNKLISIRPLKMRYQGEIGDVIVGRVTEVQQSRWKVDTNSKLDSVLLLSSVNLPGGEL' A
#
# COMPACT_ATOMS: atom_id res chain seq x y z
N GLY A 1 15.02 6.81 -2.66
CA GLY A 1 13.57 6.56 -2.55
C GLY A 1 13.33 5.13 -2.12
N HIS A 2 12.13 4.58 -2.37
CA HIS A 2 11.88 3.15 -2.14
C HIS A 2 12.82 2.28 -2.98
N GLY A 3 13.27 1.15 -2.43
CA GLY A 3 14.16 0.23 -3.13
C GLY A 3 15.64 0.68 -3.21
N THR A 4 16.03 1.76 -2.53
CA THR A 4 17.42 2.24 -2.48
C THR A 4 17.85 2.52 -1.05
N TYR A 5 19.12 2.29 -0.73
CA TYR A 5 19.74 2.68 0.54
C TYR A 5 21.11 3.28 0.29
N VAL A 6 21.63 4.04 1.25
CA VAL A 6 22.96 4.61 1.21
C VAL A 6 23.88 3.72 2.06
N ASP A 7 24.98 3.28 1.45
CA ASP A 7 26.01 2.46 2.08
C ASP A 7 26.94 3.31 2.97
N GLU A 8 27.76 2.68 3.83
CA GLU A 8 28.69 3.37 4.75
C GLU A 8 29.70 4.27 4.01
N ASN A 9 29.96 3.97 2.73
CA ASN A 9 30.81 4.74 1.83
C ASN A 9 30.06 5.86 1.08
N ASP A 10 28.88 6.26 1.55
CA ASP A 10 28.00 7.28 0.94
C ASP A 10 27.60 6.98 -0.52
N ARG A 11 27.52 5.69 -0.86
CA ARG A 11 27.13 5.22 -2.20
C ARG A 11 25.68 4.74 -2.20
N LEU A 12 24.89 5.24 -3.14
CA LEU A 12 23.52 4.78 -3.36
C LEU A 12 23.53 3.37 -3.96
N ARG A 13 22.95 2.40 -3.24
CA ARG A 13 22.79 1.02 -3.71
C ARG A 13 21.32 0.62 -3.80
N ALA A 14 21.05 -0.35 -4.67
CA ALA A 14 19.76 -1.01 -4.80
C ALA A 14 19.53 -1.97 -3.62
N SER A 15 18.38 -1.88 -2.94
CA SER A 15 17.99 -2.88 -1.92
C SER A 15 17.20 -4.06 -2.49
N VAL A 16 16.60 -3.90 -3.68
CA VAL A 16 15.75 -4.91 -4.31
C VAL A 16 16.12 -5.11 -5.78
N ALA A 17 15.90 -6.31 -6.30
CA ALA A 17 16.04 -6.60 -7.72
C ALA A 17 14.83 -6.01 -8.48
N GLY A 18 15.11 -5.10 -9.41
CA GLY A 18 14.07 -4.34 -10.11
C GLY A 18 14.63 -3.38 -11.15
N VAL A 19 13.74 -2.58 -11.73
CA VAL A 19 14.07 -1.56 -12.72
C VAL A 19 14.26 -0.21 -12.02
N LEU A 20 15.26 0.55 -12.45
CA LEU A 20 15.52 1.90 -11.95
C LEU A 20 14.44 2.86 -12.45
N GLU A 21 13.70 3.47 -11.53
CA GLU A 21 12.78 4.57 -11.83
C GLU A 21 13.40 5.88 -11.33
N LYS A 22 13.63 6.81 -12.25
CA LYS A 22 14.15 8.14 -11.95
C LYS A 22 13.10 9.18 -12.30
N VAL A 23 12.55 9.82 -11.27
CA VAL A 23 11.60 10.91 -11.42
C VAL A 23 12.26 12.18 -10.89
N ASN A 24 12.66 13.07 -11.78
CA ASN A 24 13.43 14.28 -11.44
C ASN A 24 14.73 13.93 -10.67
N LYS A 25 14.81 14.41 -9.42
CA LYS A 25 15.93 14.15 -8.49
C LYS A 25 15.70 12.93 -7.59
N LEU A 26 14.56 12.25 -7.73
CA LEU A 26 14.23 11.07 -6.96
C LEU A 26 14.63 9.81 -7.72
N ILE A 27 15.43 8.97 -7.08
CA ILE A 27 15.79 7.63 -7.56
C ILE A 27 15.04 6.62 -6.69
N SER A 28 14.27 5.74 -7.33
CA SER A 28 13.60 4.59 -6.74
C SER A 28 13.84 3.35 -7.59
N ILE A 29 13.64 2.18 -7.01
CA ILE A 29 13.72 0.91 -7.75
C ILE A 29 12.35 0.26 -7.68
N ARG A 30 11.77 0.01 -8.85
CA ARG A 30 10.51 -0.73 -8.99
C ARG A 30 10.82 -2.23 -8.99
N PRO A 31 10.46 -2.97 -7.93
CA PRO A 31 10.73 -4.41 -7.85
C PRO A 31 9.93 -5.19 -8.91
N LEU A 32 10.45 -6.34 -9.34
CA LEU A 32 9.76 -7.20 -10.31
C LEU A 32 8.47 -7.83 -9.77
N LYS A 33 8.43 -8.08 -8.45
CA LYS A 33 7.24 -8.54 -7.73
C LYS A 33 7.13 -7.74 -6.43
N MET A 34 5.96 -7.16 -6.19
CA MET A 34 5.62 -6.54 -4.92
C MET A 34 4.19 -6.89 -4.54
N ARG A 35 3.91 -6.84 -3.23
CA ARG A 35 2.54 -6.82 -2.72
C ARG A 35 1.88 -5.51 -3.08
N TYR A 36 0.54 -5.49 -3.04
CA TYR A 36 -0.21 -4.27 -3.28
C TYR A 36 0.23 -3.19 -2.27
N GLN A 37 0.47 -1.99 -2.77
CA GLN A 37 0.79 -0.82 -1.97
C GLN A 37 -0.21 0.26 -2.37
N GLY A 38 -1.17 0.52 -1.49
CA GLY A 38 -2.31 1.37 -1.85
C GLY A 38 -1.92 2.82 -2.05
N GLU A 39 -2.40 3.40 -3.15
CA GLU A 39 -2.34 4.82 -3.44
C GLU A 39 -3.72 5.47 -3.29
N ILE A 40 -3.73 6.80 -3.17
CA ILE A 40 -4.98 7.56 -3.01
C ILE A 40 -5.76 7.51 -4.33
N GLY A 41 -7.01 7.03 -4.25
CA GLY A 41 -7.91 6.93 -5.41
C GLY A 41 -7.94 5.54 -6.05
N ASP A 42 -7.13 4.58 -5.57
CA ASP A 42 -7.17 3.22 -6.06
C ASP A 42 -8.51 2.54 -5.73
N VAL A 43 -9.15 1.99 -6.76
CA VAL A 43 -10.33 1.14 -6.60
C VAL A 43 -9.87 -0.31 -6.52
N ILE A 44 -10.10 -0.95 -5.37
CA ILE A 44 -9.66 -2.31 -5.09
C ILE A 44 -10.81 -3.23 -4.70
N VAL A 45 -10.59 -4.52 -4.93
CA VAL A 45 -11.45 -5.59 -4.43
C VAL A 45 -10.68 -6.36 -3.36
N GLY A 46 -11.28 -6.49 -2.18
CA GLY A 46 -10.71 -7.22 -1.06
C GLY A 46 -11.74 -8.11 -0.38
N ARG A 47 -11.27 -9.07 0.41
CA ARG A 47 -12.11 -10.00 1.16
C ARG A 47 -12.13 -9.62 2.63
N VAL A 48 -13.32 -9.50 3.23
CA VAL A 48 -13.43 -9.26 4.69
C VAL A 48 -12.88 -10.48 5.44
N THR A 49 -11.90 -10.25 6.31
CA THR A 49 -11.28 -11.29 7.15
C THR A 49 -11.84 -11.31 8.56
N GLU A 50 -11.98 -10.12 9.17
CA GLU A 50 -12.45 -9.99 10.55
C GLU A 50 -13.41 -8.80 10.70
N VAL A 51 -14.36 -8.95 11.62
CA VAL A 51 -15.25 -7.89 12.07
C VAL A 51 -14.80 -7.43 13.46
N GLN A 52 -14.52 -6.13 13.60
CA GLN A 52 -14.14 -5.51 14.86
C GLN A 52 -15.13 -4.39 15.22
N GLN A 53 -14.98 -3.85 16.44
CA GLN A 53 -15.78 -2.72 16.87
C GLN A 53 -15.47 -1.49 16.00
N SER A 54 -16.49 -1.00 15.28
CA SER A 54 -16.46 0.15 14.38
C SER A 54 -15.57 0.02 13.13
N ARG A 55 -15.03 -1.17 12.83
CA ARG A 55 -14.22 -1.40 11.62
C ARG A 55 -14.25 -2.85 11.15
N TRP A 56 -14.06 -3.03 9.85
CA TRP A 56 -13.81 -4.33 9.22
C TRP A 56 -12.36 -4.42 8.76
N LYS A 57 -11.73 -5.56 9.00
CA LYS A 57 -10.45 -5.88 8.35
C LYS A 57 -10.71 -6.54 7.01
N VAL A 58 -9.97 -6.11 6.00
CA VAL A 58 -10.11 -6.55 4.63
C VAL A 58 -8.74 -6.98 4.11
N ASP A 59 -8.64 -8.20 3.61
CA ASP A 59 -7.47 -8.68 2.89
C ASP A 59 -7.48 -8.14 1.46
N THR A 60 -6.40 -7.44 1.12
CA THR A 60 -6.16 -6.78 -0.17
C THR A 60 -4.81 -7.19 -0.77
N ASN A 61 -4.21 -8.29 -0.28
CA ASN A 61 -2.87 -8.74 -0.67
C ASN A 61 -1.79 -7.66 -0.49
N SER A 62 -1.95 -6.83 0.54
CA SER A 62 -0.96 -5.82 0.94
C SER A 62 0.01 -6.37 1.99
N LYS A 63 0.94 -5.54 2.48
CA LYS A 63 1.80 -5.92 3.62
C LYS A 63 1.00 -6.08 4.93
N LEU A 64 -0.09 -5.33 5.06
CA LEU A 64 -0.95 -5.30 6.25
C LEU A 64 -2.42 -5.50 5.83
N ASP A 65 -3.28 -5.87 6.77
CA ASP A 65 -4.71 -5.87 6.51
C ASP A 65 -5.20 -4.44 6.28
N SER A 66 -6.05 -4.26 5.27
CA SER A 66 -6.73 -2.99 5.04
C SER A 66 -7.87 -2.83 6.04
N VAL A 67 -8.18 -1.58 6.37
CA VAL A 67 -9.23 -1.25 7.35
C VAL A 67 -10.35 -0.50 6.65
N LEU A 68 -11.56 -1.04 6.74
CA LEU A 68 -12.77 -0.38 6.30
C LEU A 68 -13.55 0.07 7.53
N LEU A 69 -13.59 1.38 7.77
CA LEU A 69 -14.36 1.96 8.88
C LEU A 69 -15.86 1.85 8.60
N LEU A 70 -16.66 1.56 9.62
CA LEU A 70 -18.13 1.51 9.47
C LEU A 70 -18.73 2.86 9.06
N SER A 71 -18.10 3.97 9.47
CA SER A 71 -18.47 5.34 9.06
C SER A 71 -18.28 5.60 7.56
N SER A 72 -17.51 4.75 6.88
CA SER A 72 -17.16 4.89 5.47
C SER A 72 -17.95 3.94 4.57
N VAL A 73 -19.06 3.39 5.08
CA VAL A 73 -19.92 2.45 4.36
C VAL A 73 -21.35 2.95 4.38
N ASN A 74 -22.04 2.81 3.23
CA ASN A 74 -23.45 3.13 3.12
C ASN A 74 -24.27 2.01 3.76
N LEU A 75 -24.83 2.28 4.93
CA LEU A 75 -25.78 1.38 5.57
C LEU A 75 -27.15 1.54 4.91
N PRO A 76 -27.86 0.44 4.59
CA PRO A 76 -29.24 0.52 4.12
C PRO A 76 -30.14 1.01 5.27
N GLY A 77 -30.41 2.33 5.30
CA GLY A 77 -31.25 2.98 6.31
C GLY A 77 -31.05 4.49 6.51
N GLY A 78 -30.36 5.20 5.60
CA GLY A 78 -30.03 6.63 5.79
C GLY A 78 -31.16 7.60 5.45
N GLU A 79 -31.49 8.45 6.43
CA GLU A 79 -32.39 9.62 6.46
C GLU A 79 -33.89 9.37 6.70
N LEU A 80 -34.29 9.51 7.98
CA LEU A 80 -35.53 10.20 8.39
C LEU A 80 -35.13 11.56 8.97
#